data_AF-A0A8J1TJR5-F1
#
_entry.id   AF-A0A8J1TJR5-F1
#
_cell.length_a   1.000
_cell.length_b   1.000
_cell.length_c   1.000
_cell.angle_alpha   90.00
_cell.angle_beta   90.00
_cell.angle_gamma   90.00
#
_symmetry.space_group_name_H-M   'P 1'
#
loop_
_entity.id
_entity.type
_entity.pdbx_description
1 polymer ?
#
loop_
_entity_poly.entity_id
_entity_poly.type
_entity_poly.pdbx_seq_one_letter_code
_entity_poly.pdbx_strand_id
1 'polypeptide(L)'
;MVESKQVHLYGTAVPESILVIAYTKGYGYSDLEKSVEVTPQTKFAIGSVTKSFTATLLADMIDKARDYEKLNWHTPLNEILGQNFKLNTSYLTELTTLVDILSHKTGVPGYQSVLTAGVFANLTRTEYTRRLRFLEPEFAVRNGWIYNNHMYMLAGHVAEILADDTGNISWENLLKTHILLPIGMNSTRFVTLNETWEDVSKAYVLLDGNLTYVGMDMIKEVVAAGPAGSILSTADDMALWLLFHINHGKTNNGEELIDHEILDEMYLGQVSQPSRMGNDLTKPTYPIDFVQSSYNLGLDTYFYRGFKMIGHPGGIHSFQSDFRIFQREQAGVFQILNGPGSYNGGTAVRMIRMYVSDILLGLDPWLNKTTACTFPEPWAPGPPSVNPVLPVYNDTAPRPLVDYEGTYGHLAFGNVTFTLNATINKLYMRYGPFFEGHCSYDATQGVFMMSYEGIYKYRNDYFPARFATNNATGNIDTVYLNIDDSHPQAFIRDLKLADVPVDIVPTQNPACPTPDPSGSATKFAKKNSIALLTMISILQLMNRKTC
;
A
#
# COMPACT_ATOMS: atom_id res chain seq x y z
N MET A 1 6.72 -18.93 -0.35
CA MET A 1 5.30 -18.77 -0.77
C MET A 1 4.44 -19.57 0.20
N VAL A 2 3.40 -18.97 0.77
CA VAL A 2 2.32 -19.72 1.44
C VAL A 2 1.04 -19.59 0.62
N GLU A 3 0.28 -20.68 0.59
CA GLU A 3 -1.02 -20.82 -0.07
C GLU A 3 -1.99 -21.41 0.97
N SER A 4 -3.01 -20.66 1.39
CA SER A 4 -4.19 -21.23 2.05
C SER A 4 -5.25 -21.52 0.99
N LYS A 5 -5.81 -22.74 1.01
CA LYS A 5 -6.78 -23.15 -0.02
C LYS A 5 -8.13 -22.50 0.21
N GLN A 6 -8.85 -22.41 -0.90
CA GLN A 6 -10.07 -23.17 -1.15
C GLN A 6 -10.84 -23.63 0.09
N VAL A 7 -11.92 -22.91 0.35
CA VAL A 7 -13.19 -23.53 0.74
C VAL A 7 -13.86 -24.01 -0.56
N HIS A 8 -14.32 -25.26 -0.58
CA HIS A 8 -15.15 -25.82 -1.66
C HIS A 8 -16.39 -26.43 -1.02
N LEU A 9 -17.57 -26.03 -1.50
CA LEU A 9 -18.83 -26.70 -1.20
C LEU A 9 -19.35 -27.39 -2.47
N TYR A 10 -19.44 -28.72 -2.44
CA TYR A 10 -20.22 -29.45 -3.45
C TYR A 10 -21.71 -29.31 -3.12
N GLY A 11 -22.38 -28.44 -3.86
CA GLY A 11 -23.81 -28.19 -3.70
C GLY A 11 -24.68 -29.34 -4.19
N THR A 12 -25.05 -30.26 -3.29
CA THR A 12 -26.39 -30.88 -3.32
C THR A 12 -27.04 -30.75 -1.94
N ALA A 13 -27.82 -29.69 -1.78
CA ALA A 13 -28.81 -29.47 -0.72
C ALA A 13 -28.52 -30.11 0.66
N VAL A 14 -27.69 -29.44 1.47
CA VAL A 14 -27.56 -29.72 2.91
C VAL A 14 -27.97 -28.45 3.66
N PRO A 15 -28.92 -28.50 4.60
CA PRO A 15 -29.20 -27.37 5.48
C PRO A 15 -28.01 -27.19 6.44
N GLU A 16 -27.55 -25.95 6.62
CA GLU A 16 -26.39 -25.56 7.44
C GLU A 16 -25.05 -26.17 6.96
N SER A 17 -24.56 -25.67 5.83
CA SER A 17 -23.24 -26.00 5.29
C SER A 17 -22.10 -25.43 6.14
N ILE A 18 -21.41 -26.29 6.90
CA ILE A 18 -20.18 -25.94 7.62
C ILE A 18 -19.08 -25.56 6.62
N LEU A 19 -18.50 -24.37 6.77
CA LEU A 19 -17.33 -23.92 5.99
C LEU A 19 -16.05 -24.57 6.56
N VAL A 20 -15.18 -25.08 5.68
CA VAL A 20 -13.98 -25.85 6.07
C VAL A 20 -12.75 -25.43 5.26
N ILE A 21 -11.60 -25.30 5.93
CA ILE A 21 -10.28 -25.04 5.32
C ILE A 21 -9.76 -26.32 4.66
N ALA A 22 -9.58 -26.37 3.33
CA ALA A 22 -9.15 -27.59 2.64
C ALA A 22 -7.62 -27.78 2.44
N TYR A 23 -6.80 -26.76 2.74
CA TYR A 23 -5.32 -26.70 2.86
C TYR A 23 -5.07 -25.52 3.80
N THR A 24 -3.97 -25.61 4.53
CA THR A 24 -2.93 -24.58 4.38
C THR A 24 -1.61 -25.25 3.95
N LYS A 25 -0.76 -24.58 3.15
CA LYS A 25 0.55 -25.12 2.74
C LYS A 25 1.59 -24.04 2.46
N GLY A 26 2.82 -24.28 2.93
CA GLY A 26 4.01 -23.52 2.56
C GLY A 26 4.87 -24.20 1.49
N TYR A 27 5.61 -23.38 0.74
CA TYR A 27 6.52 -23.77 -0.33
C TYR A 27 7.75 -22.87 -0.37
N GLY A 28 8.92 -23.46 -0.62
CA GLY A 28 10.20 -22.76 -0.63
C GLY A 28 10.66 -22.36 0.78
N TYR A 29 11.47 -21.32 0.87
CA TYR A 29 12.16 -20.94 2.12
C TYR A 29 11.73 -19.55 2.64
N SER A 30 11.57 -19.47 3.95
CA SER A 30 11.38 -18.24 4.72
C SER A 30 12.73 -17.59 5.05
N ASP A 31 13.78 -18.40 5.19
CA ASP A 31 15.18 -18.00 5.30
C ASP A 31 16.01 -18.86 4.32
N LEU A 32 16.45 -18.28 3.20
CA LEU A 32 17.27 -18.97 2.19
C LEU A 32 18.65 -19.35 2.73
N GLU A 33 19.28 -18.48 3.52
CA GLU A 33 20.63 -18.70 4.04
C GLU A 33 20.67 -19.86 5.04
N LYS A 34 19.62 -20.01 5.85
CA LYS A 34 19.46 -21.11 6.82
C LYS A 34 18.64 -22.29 6.29
N SER A 35 18.13 -22.20 5.06
CA SER A 35 17.19 -23.18 4.47
C SER A 35 15.97 -23.48 5.36
N VAL A 36 15.44 -22.48 6.06
CA VAL A 36 14.21 -22.64 6.86
C VAL A 36 13.03 -22.66 5.91
N GLU A 37 12.29 -23.78 5.87
CA GLU A 37 11.14 -23.94 5.00
C GLU A 37 9.99 -23.00 5.39
N VAL A 38 9.20 -22.61 4.40
CA VAL A 38 7.94 -21.92 4.63
C VAL A 38 6.91 -22.91 5.14
N THR A 39 6.28 -22.60 6.27
CA THR A 39 5.13 -23.34 6.84
C THR A 39 3.87 -22.48 6.83
N PRO A 40 2.67 -23.05 7.03
CA PRO A 40 1.46 -22.26 7.21
C PRO A 40 1.50 -21.24 8.36
N GLN A 41 2.27 -21.54 9.41
CA GLN A 41 2.45 -20.72 10.61
C GLN A 41 3.58 -19.68 10.49
N THR A 42 4.34 -19.68 9.38
CA THR A 42 5.37 -18.67 9.12
C THR A 42 4.70 -17.30 8.95
N LYS A 43 5.20 -16.26 9.64
CA LYS A 43 4.62 -14.91 9.55
C LYS A 43 5.21 -14.12 8.37
N PHE A 44 4.37 -13.31 7.75
CA PHE A 44 4.71 -12.42 6.64
C PHE A 44 4.02 -11.07 6.84
N ALA A 45 4.61 -9.99 6.32
CA ALA A 45 3.95 -8.69 6.29
C ALA A 45 2.87 -8.67 5.20
N ILE A 46 1.60 -8.59 5.59
CA ILE A 46 0.47 -8.68 4.64
C ILE A 46 0.21 -7.36 3.90
N GLY A 47 0.87 -6.28 4.30
CA GLY A 47 0.77 -4.98 3.65
C GLY A 47 -0.66 -4.47 3.60
N SER A 48 -1.04 -3.87 2.47
CA SER A 48 -2.33 -3.19 2.34
C SER A 48 -3.58 -4.05 2.52
N VAL A 49 -3.48 -5.38 2.68
CA VAL A 49 -4.58 -6.20 3.20
C VAL A 49 -5.03 -5.72 4.59
N THR A 50 -4.15 -5.11 5.39
CA THR A 50 -4.50 -4.42 6.65
C THR A 50 -5.68 -3.45 6.53
N LYS A 51 -5.94 -2.88 5.34
CA LYS A 51 -7.07 -1.98 5.10
C LYS A 51 -8.43 -2.64 5.31
N SER A 52 -8.58 -3.93 4.99
CA SER A 52 -9.83 -4.65 5.28
C SER A 52 -10.02 -4.78 6.78
N PHE A 53 -8.97 -5.06 7.55
CA PHE A 53 -9.04 -5.15 9.02
C PHE A 53 -9.47 -3.83 9.67
N THR A 54 -8.91 -2.70 9.23
CA THR A 54 -9.30 -1.37 9.73
C THR A 54 -10.74 -1.02 9.36
N ALA A 55 -11.20 -1.40 8.17
CA ALA A 55 -12.61 -1.21 7.79
C ALA A 55 -13.55 -2.12 8.62
N THR A 56 -13.22 -3.40 8.79
CA THR A 56 -14.00 -4.35 9.62
C THR A 56 -14.07 -3.91 11.08
N LEU A 57 -13.00 -3.36 11.64
CA LEU A 57 -13.04 -2.79 13.01
C LEU A 57 -14.06 -1.64 13.10
N LEU A 58 -14.10 -0.75 12.10
CA LEU A 58 -15.11 0.32 12.08
C LEU A 58 -16.53 -0.23 11.89
N ALA A 59 -16.72 -1.34 11.17
CA ALA A 59 -18.02 -2.02 11.07
C ALA A 59 -18.49 -2.54 12.45
N ASP A 60 -17.61 -3.19 13.21
CA ASP A 60 -17.87 -3.66 14.58
C ASP A 60 -18.25 -2.50 15.54
N MET A 61 -17.59 -1.35 15.39
CA MET A 61 -17.89 -0.17 16.20
C MET A 61 -19.21 0.50 15.80
N ILE A 62 -19.53 0.56 14.51
CA ILE A 62 -20.85 1.03 14.01
C ILE A 62 -21.97 0.14 14.56
N ASP A 63 -21.80 -1.19 14.48
CA ASP A 63 -22.79 -2.15 14.98
C ASP A 63 -23.01 -2.01 16.50
N LYS A 64 -21.93 -1.93 17.28
CA LYS A 64 -22.03 -1.71 18.74
C LYS A 64 -22.62 -0.35 19.13
N ALA A 65 -22.56 0.65 18.26
CA ALA A 65 -23.11 1.98 18.49
C ALA A 65 -24.58 2.15 18.05
N ARG A 66 -25.14 1.20 17.28
CA ARG A 66 -26.42 1.34 16.55
C ARG A 66 -27.64 1.75 17.39
N ASP A 67 -27.67 1.38 18.66
CA ASP A 67 -28.77 1.66 19.59
C ASP A 67 -28.64 2.99 20.34
N TYR A 68 -27.47 3.64 20.28
CA TYR A 68 -27.12 4.81 21.12
C TYR A 68 -26.67 6.03 20.33
N GLU A 69 -26.01 5.84 19.19
CA GLU A 69 -25.43 6.91 18.37
C GLU A 69 -25.91 6.80 16.92
N LYS A 70 -25.96 7.94 16.21
CA LYS A 70 -26.24 7.95 14.76
C LYS A 70 -25.00 7.66 13.92
N LEU A 71 -24.07 6.87 14.46
CA LEU A 71 -22.83 6.49 13.80
C LEU A 71 -23.14 5.51 12.65
N ASN A 72 -22.64 5.83 11.46
CA ASN A 72 -22.76 5.00 10.26
C ASN A 72 -21.68 5.39 9.24
N TRP A 73 -21.55 4.66 8.13
CA TRP A 73 -20.52 4.93 7.11
C TRP A 73 -20.60 6.34 6.49
N HIS A 74 -21.76 7.01 6.55
CA HIS A 74 -21.93 8.38 6.07
C HIS A 74 -21.77 9.46 7.15
N THR A 75 -21.43 9.11 8.40
CA THR A 75 -21.13 10.09 9.45
C THR A 75 -19.93 10.97 9.05
N PRO A 76 -20.06 12.31 9.07
CA PRO A 76 -18.96 13.25 8.86
C PRO A 76 -17.85 13.11 9.90
N LEU A 77 -16.59 13.16 9.48
CA LEU A 77 -15.45 12.92 10.38
C LEU A 77 -15.25 14.02 11.42
N ASN A 78 -15.73 15.23 11.16
CA ASN A 78 -15.72 16.34 12.12
C ASN A 78 -16.75 16.15 13.26
N GLU A 79 -17.80 15.34 13.07
CA GLU A 79 -18.72 14.96 14.15
C GLU A 79 -18.04 14.00 15.15
N ILE A 80 -17.13 13.14 14.66
CA ILE A 80 -16.42 12.15 15.47
C ILE A 80 -15.14 12.74 16.10
N LEU A 81 -14.28 13.38 15.30
CA LEU A 81 -12.95 13.83 15.69
C LEU A 81 -12.92 15.28 16.24
N GLY A 82 -14.02 16.01 16.09
CA GLY A 82 -14.17 17.39 16.55
C GLY A 82 -13.04 18.31 16.08
N GLN A 83 -12.59 19.19 16.99
CA GLN A 83 -11.57 20.22 16.72
C GLN A 83 -10.18 19.69 16.30
N ASN A 84 -9.90 18.40 16.52
CA ASN A 84 -8.62 17.79 16.15
C ASN A 84 -8.51 17.52 14.64
N PHE A 85 -9.65 17.41 13.95
CA PHE A 85 -9.71 17.15 12.51
C PHE A 85 -9.98 18.42 11.70
N LYS A 86 -9.03 18.76 10.82
CA LYS A 86 -9.20 19.73 9.74
C LYS A 86 -8.45 19.19 8.51
N LEU A 87 -9.07 19.32 7.34
CA LEU A 87 -8.43 19.18 6.03
C LEU A 87 -8.17 20.58 5.45
N ASN A 88 -7.56 20.64 4.27
CA ASN A 88 -7.04 21.89 3.70
C ASN A 88 -8.09 23.00 3.49
N THR A 89 -9.36 22.64 3.34
CA THR A 89 -10.49 23.58 3.30
C THR A 89 -11.59 23.18 4.29
N SER A 90 -12.40 24.14 4.73
CA SER A 90 -13.57 23.86 5.57
C SER A 90 -14.57 22.95 4.84
N TYR A 91 -14.86 23.23 3.58
CA TYR A 91 -15.69 22.40 2.70
C TYR A 91 -15.26 20.92 2.66
N LEU A 92 -13.95 20.67 2.49
CA LEU A 92 -13.41 19.31 2.51
C LEU A 92 -13.49 18.68 3.91
N THR A 93 -13.30 19.47 4.97
CA THR A 93 -13.43 19.02 6.38
C THR A 93 -14.86 18.63 6.74
N GLU A 94 -15.84 19.44 6.35
CA GLU A 94 -17.26 19.30 6.69
C GLU A 94 -17.95 18.17 5.91
N LEU A 95 -17.49 17.87 4.69
CA LEU A 95 -18.12 16.87 3.83
C LEU A 95 -17.46 15.48 3.84
N THR A 96 -16.23 15.36 4.34
CA THR A 96 -15.53 14.07 4.37
C THR A 96 -16.13 13.15 5.44
N THR A 97 -16.55 11.95 5.02
CA THR A 97 -17.16 10.93 5.88
C THR A 97 -16.27 9.68 5.99
N LEU A 98 -16.67 8.74 6.85
CA LEU A 98 -16.06 7.40 6.95
C LEU A 98 -15.99 6.70 5.58
N VAL A 99 -17.07 6.71 4.79
CA VAL A 99 -17.10 6.10 3.46
C VAL A 99 -16.10 6.75 2.51
N ASP A 100 -15.88 8.06 2.58
CA ASP A 100 -14.94 8.74 1.67
C ASP A 100 -13.48 8.39 1.96
N ILE A 101 -13.09 8.28 3.24
CA ILE A 101 -11.71 7.87 3.61
C ILE A 101 -11.45 6.39 3.35
N LEU A 102 -12.44 5.52 3.58
CA LEU A 102 -12.32 4.09 3.35
C LEU A 102 -12.47 3.68 1.87
N SER A 103 -12.94 4.58 1.00
CA SER A 103 -13.03 4.33 -0.45
C SER A 103 -12.13 5.22 -1.32
N HIS A 104 -11.20 5.96 -0.72
CA HIS A 104 -10.21 6.80 -1.41
C HIS A 104 -10.81 7.95 -2.24
N LYS A 105 -11.90 8.54 -1.75
CA LYS A 105 -12.70 9.58 -2.44
C LYS A 105 -12.44 11.01 -1.93
N THR A 106 -11.42 11.23 -1.09
CA THR A 106 -11.17 12.56 -0.51
C THR A 106 -10.58 13.57 -1.49
N GLY A 107 -9.96 13.11 -2.58
CA GLY A 107 -9.18 13.95 -3.50
C GLY A 107 -7.85 14.45 -2.93
N VAL A 108 -7.50 14.04 -1.71
CA VAL A 108 -6.20 14.29 -1.11
C VAL A 108 -5.18 13.29 -1.66
N PRO A 109 -4.02 13.73 -2.18
CA PRO A 109 -2.93 12.85 -2.62
C PRO A 109 -2.34 11.99 -1.49
N GLY A 110 -1.80 10.83 -1.88
CA GLY A 110 -1.36 9.79 -0.93
C GLY A 110 0.08 9.87 -0.42
N TYR A 111 0.93 10.68 -1.06
CA TYR A 111 2.36 10.92 -0.75
C TYR A 111 3.09 9.74 -0.08
N GLN A 112 3.08 8.59 -0.77
CA GLN A 112 3.62 7.34 -0.25
C GLN A 112 5.09 7.46 0.19
N SER A 113 5.92 8.22 -0.55
CA SER A 113 7.33 8.40 -0.22
C SER A 113 7.56 9.04 1.15
N VAL A 114 6.65 9.92 1.60
CA VAL A 114 6.70 10.56 2.94
C VAL A 114 6.46 9.53 4.05
N LEU A 115 5.53 8.60 3.81
CA LEU A 115 5.23 7.51 4.74
C LEU A 115 6.38 6.51 4.82
N THR A 116 6.93 6.11 3.66
CA THR A 116 8.07 5.18 3.61
C THR A 116 9.39 5.79 4.11
N ALA A 117 9.55 7.12 4.02
CA ALA A 117 10.63 7.84 4.67
C ALA A 117 10.55 7.75 6.22
N GLY A 118 9.38 7.43 6.78
CA GLY A 118 9.14 7.25 8.22
C GLY A 118 8.99 8.55 9.00
N VAL A 119 8.72 9.66 8.32
CA VAL A 119 8.67 11.01 8.91
C VAL A 119 7.77 11.09 10.13
N PHE A 120 6.65 10.36 10.13
CA PHE A 120 5.65 10.39 11.19
C PHE A 120 5.73 9.22 12.18
N ALA A 121 6.76 8.39 12.11
CA ALA A 121 6.86 7.16 12.90
C ALA A 121 6.84 7.39 14.44
N ASN A 122 7.17 8.59 14.88
CA ASN A 122 7.17 9.00 16.29
C ASN A 122 6.01 9.96 16.66
N LEU A 123 5.04 10.21 15.76
CA LEU A 123 3.88 11.05 16.07
C LEU A 123 2.74 10.23 16.67
N THR A 124 1.94 10.84 17.54
CA THR A 124 0.63 10.29 17.91
C THR A 124 -0.33 10.40 16.74
N ARG A 125 -1.34 9.53 16.67
CA ARG A 125 -2.35 9.56 15.61
C ARG A 125 -3.17 10.87 15.60
N THR A 126 -3.36 11.50 16.76
CA THR A 126 -3.94 12.85 16.88
C THR A 126 -3.07 13.92 16.23
N GLU A 127 -1.76 13.90 16.47
CA GLU A 127 -0.83 14.89 15.91
C GLU A 127 -0.66 14.71 14.41
N TYR A 128 -0.60 13.47 13.94
CA TYR A 128 -0.68 13.13 12.51
C TYR A 128 -1.97 13.67 11.88
N THR A 129 -3.12 13.41 12.52
CA THR A 129 -4.45 13.85 12.03
C THR A 129 -4.53 15.35 11.86
N ARG A 130 -3.98 16.13 12.81
CA ARG A 130 -3.94 17.60 12.71
C ARG A 130 -3.16 18.10 11.49
N ARG A 131 -2.13 17.36 11.04
CA ARG A 131 -1.27 17.74 9.90
C ARG A 131 -1.91 17.53 8.54
N LEU A 132 -2.99 16.75 8.45
CA LEU A 132 -3.71 16.52 7.19
C LEU A 132 -4.27 17.82 6.56
N ARG A 133 -4.46 18.88 7.35
CA ARG A 133 -4.81 20.22 6.85
C ARG A 133 -3.80 20.83 5.88
N PHE A 134 -2.55 20.39 5.93
CA PHE A 134 -1.48 20.90 5.08
C PHE A 134 -1.33 20.12 3.77
N LEU A 135 -2.15 19.10 3.54
CA LEU A 135 -2.19 18.35 2.28
C LEU A 135 -3.16 19.01 1.31
N GLU A 136 -2.64 19.66 0.27
CA GLU A 136 -3.44 20.25 -0.81
C GLU A 136 -4.13 19.14 -1.64
N PRO A 137 -5.45 19.20 -1.88
CA PRO A 137 -6.17 18.21 -2.67
C PRO A 137 -5.98 18.45 -4.18
N GLU A 138 -5.85 17.36 -4.95
CA GLU A 138 -5.80 17.42 -6.43
C GLU A 138 -7.18 17.72 -7.05
N PHE A 139 -8.25 17.29 -6.38
CA PHE A 139 -9.63 17.55 -6.79
C PHE A 139 -10.58 17.57 -5.58
N ALA A 140 -11.79 18.10 -5.77
CA ALA A 140 -12.80 18.15 -4.72
C ALA A 140 -13.29 16.76 -4.29
N VAL A 141 -13.72 16.63 -3.02
CA VAL A 141 -14.26 15.39 -2.45
C VAL A 141 -15.28 14.72 -3.40
N ARG A 142 -15.15 13.40 -3.59
CA ARG A 142 -15.96 12.52 -4.46
C ARG A 142 -15.83 12.74 -5.98
N ASN A 143 -15.03 13.69 -6.47
CA ASN A 143 -14.82 13.90 -7.92
C ASN A 143 -13.79 12.96 -8.58
N GLY A 144 -13.26 11.98 -7.85
CA GLY A 144 -12.28 11.02 -8.37
C GLY A 144 -11.82 10.01 -7.32
N TRP A 145 -10.78 9.24 -7.65
CA TRP A 145 -10.18 8.21 -6.80
C TRP A 145 -8.66 8.37 -6.76
N ILE A 146 -8.09 8.57 -5.57
CA ILE A 146 -6.63 8.55 -5.34
C ILE A 146 -6.35 7.65 -4.13
N TYR A 147 -5.65 6.54 -4.36
CA TYR A 147 -5.23 5.63 -3.31
C TYR A 147 -4.40 6.34 -2.23
N ASN A 148 -4.92 6.41 -1.01
CA ASN A 148 -4.34 7.24 0.04
C ASN A 148 -4.18 6.45 1.36
N ASN A 149 -2.93 6.31 1.82
CA ASN A 149 -2.60 5.63 3.08
C ASN A 149 -2.78 6.54 4.31
N HIS A 150 -2.69 7.86 4.17
CA HIS A 150 -3.01 8.81 5.25
C HIS A 150 -4.47 8.67 5.70
N MET A 151 -5.38 8.44 4.76
CA MET A 151 -6.81 8.26 5.04
C MET A 151 -7.09 6.97 5.84
N TYR A 152 -6.23 5.95 5.72
CA TYR A 152 -6.29 4.75 6.56
C TYR A 152 -5.69 4.94 7.94
N MET A 153 -4.59 5.71 8.07
CA MET A 153 -4.12 6.17 9.39
C MET A 153 -5.27 6.88 10.12
N LEU A 154 -5.94 7.81 9.43
CA LEU A 154 -7.10 8.53 9.94
C LEU A 154 -8.25 7.59 10.34
N ALA A 155 -8.59 6.59 9.51
CA ALA A 155 -9.60 5.58 9.85
C ALA A 155 -9.25 4.82 11.14
N GLY A 156 -7.98 4.47 11.35
CA GLY A 156 -7.54 3.88 12.61
C GLY A 156 -7.65 4.84 13.79
N HIS A 157 -7.36 6.13 13.61
CA HIS A 157 -7.55 7.14 14.64
C HIS A 157 -9.03 7.37 14.99
N VAL A 158 -9.93 7.29 14.01
CA VAL A 158 -11.38 7.33 14.24
C VAL A 158 -11.81 6.18 15.15
N ALA A 159 -11.30 4.96 14.94
CA ALA A 159 -11.57 3.84 15.85
C ALA A 159 -11.07 4.08 17.28
N GLU A 160 -9.91 4.74 17.46
CA GLU A 160 -9.41 5.11 18.80
C GLU A 160 -10.35 6.09 19.51
N ILE A 161 -10.78 7.14 18.82
CA ILE A 161 -11.66 8.19 19.37
C ILE A 161 -13.08 7.68 19.65
N LEU A 162 -13.60 6.77 18.82
CA LEU A 162 -14.89 6.11 19.06
C LEU A 162 -14.88 5.15 20.26
N ALA A 163 -13.71 4.63 20.64
CA ALA A 163 -13.58 3.75 21.81
C ALA A 163 -13.33 4.52 23.11
N ASP A 164 -12.61 5.65 23.01
CA ASP A 164 -12.18 6.49 24.12
C ASP A 164 -11.86 7.89 23.57
N ASP A 165 -12.55 8.94 24.03
CA ASP A 165 -12.38 10.31 23.54
C ASP A 165 -10.97 10.87 23.80
N THR A 166 -10.22 10.27 24.72
CA THR A 166 -8.81 10.56 24.99
C THR A 166 -7.84 9.86 24.03
N GLY A 167 -8.30 8.85 23.28
CA GLY A 167 -7.51 8.06 22.34
C GLY A 167 -6.49 7.12 23.00
N ASN A 168 -6.66 6.77 24.28
CA ASN A 168 -5.70 5.90 24.99
C ASN A 168 -5.76 4.43 24.59
N ILE A 169 -6.90 3.96 24.04
CA ILE A 169 -7.02 2.60 23.50
C ILE A 169 -6.60 2.61 22.03
N SER A 170 -5.41 2.08 21.73
CA SER A 170 -4.87 2.13 20.36
C SER A 170 -5.61 1.20 19.40
N TRP A 171 -5.57 1.55 18.10
CA TRP A 171 -6.10 0.72 17.00
C TRP A 171 -5.63 -0.75 17.05
N GLU A 172 -4.36 -0.97 17.41
CA GLU A 172 -3.78 -2.31 17.57
C GLU A 172 -4.50 -3.14 18.64
N ASN A 173 -4.81 -2.52 19.79
CA ASN A 173 -5.50 -3.18 20.88
C ASN A 173 -6.98 -3.44 20.52
N LEU A 174 -7.66 -2.44 19.95
CA LEU A 174 -9.05 -2.56 19.50
C LEU A 174 -9.21 -3.68 18.47
N LEU A 175 -8.40 -3.67 17.41
CA LEU A 175 -8.45 -4.72 16.38
C LEU A 175 -8.15 -6.10 16.96
N LYS A 176 -7.22 -6.19 17.92
CA LYS A 176 -6.90 -7.45 18.59
C LYS A 176 -8.06 -7.98 19.43
N THR A 177 -8.70 -7.15 20.26
CA THR A 177 -9.74 -7.61 21.20
C THR A 177 -11.13 -7.71 20.57
N HIS A 178 -11.47 -6.85 19.61
CA HIS A 178 -12.78 -6.85 18.95
C HIS A 178 -12.85 -7.86 17.79
N ILE A 179 -11.76 -8.06 17.05
CA ILE A 179 -11.78 -8.85 15.81
C ILE A 179 -10.88 -10.08 15.90
N LEU A 180 -9.56 -9.91 16.08
CA LEU A 180 -8.59 -11.01 15.91
C LEU A 180 -8.79 -12.14 16.92
N LEU A 181 -8.96 -11.82 18.21
CA LEU A 181 -9.17 -12.84 19.25
C LEU A 181 -10.52 -13.56 19.09
N PRO A 182 -11.68 -12.88 18.91
CA PRO A 182 -12.96 -13.55 18.66
C PRO A 182 -12.97 -14.51 17.47
N ILE A 183 -12.28 -14.19 16.37
CA ILE A 183 -12.20 -15.08 15.20
C ILE A 183 -11.01 -16.06 15.23
N GLY A 184 -10.21 -16.05 16.31
CA GLY A 184 -9.15 -17.03 16.56
C GLY A 184 -7.78 -16.75 15.90
N MET A 185 -7.56 -15.56 15.34
CA MET A 185 -6.31 -15.13 14.69
C MET A 185 -5.21 -14.79 15.71
N ASN A 186 -4.79 -15.80 16.47
CA ASN A 186 -3.86 -15.69 17.60
C ASN A 186 -2.39 -15.43 17.21
N SER A 187 -2.01 -15.70 15.96
CA SER A 187 -0.64 -15.46 15.46
C SER A 187 -0.45 -14.05 14.91
N THR A 188 -1.55 -13.36 14.60
CA THR A 188 -1.57 -12.07 13.92
C THR A 188 -1.16 -10.95 14.88
N ARG A 189 -0.19 -10.14 14.45
CA ARG A 189 0.41 -9.07 15.26
C ARG A 189 0.80 -7.88 14.40
N PHE A 190 1.26 -6.81 15.03
CA PHE A 190 1.58 -5.54 14.37
C PHE A 190 3.10 -5.31 14.35
N VAL A 191 3.61 -4.73 13.25
CA VAL A 191 4.98 -4.22 13.18
C VAL A 191 5.13 -3.07 14.17
N THR A 192 6.24 -3.06 14.90
CA THR A 192 6.62 -1.97 15.82
C THR A 192 8.04 -1.47 15.53
N LEU A 193 8.42 -0.30 16.05
CA LEU A 193 9.81 0.18 15.91
C LEU A 193 10.83 -0.73 16.61
N ASN A 194 10.39 -1.44 17.66
CA ASN A 194 11.21 -2.38 18.44
C ASN A 194 11.13 -3.83 17.92
N GLU A 195 10.58 -4.04 16.71
CA GLU A 195 10.43 -5.37 16.13
C GLU A 195 11.77 -6.12 15.98
N THR A 196 11.78 -7.40 16.36
CA THR A 196 12.97 -8.28 16.38
C THR A 196 12.99 -9.32 15.25
N TRP A 197 11.86 -9.53 14.56
CA TRP A 197 11.75 -10.38 13.35
C TRP A 197 12.03 -11.88 13.53
N GLU A 198 12.14 -12.39 14.76
CA GLU A 198 12.58 -13.78 15.04
C GLU A 198 11.66 -14.86 14.45
N ASP A 199 10.37 -14.57 14.27
CA ASP A 199 9.33 -15.48 13.78
C ASP A 199 8.73 -15.06 12.43
N VAL A 200 9.40 -14.14 11.72
CA VAL A 200 8.94 -13.55 10.45
C VAL A 200 9.84 -14.00 9.31
N SER A 201 9.24 -14.35 8.16
CA SER A 201 9.96 -14.65 6.93
C SER A 201 10.90 -13.50 6.54
N LYS A 202 12.08 -13.80 5.97
CA LYS A 202 12.98 -12.79 5.41
C LYS A 202 12.49 -12.25 4.08
N ALA A 203 12.82 -10.98 3.82
CA ALA A 203 12.52 -10.22 2.62
C ALA A 203 13.60 -10.37 1.52
N TYR A 204 13.23 -10.77 0.31
CA TYR A 204 14.16 -10.95 -0.82
C TYR A 204 13.72 -10.21 -2.09
N VAL A 205 14.63 -9.49 -2.73
CA VAL A 205 14.41 -8.84 -4.04
C VAL A 205 15.37 -9.40 -5.09
N LEU A 206 15.06 -9.19 -6.38
CA LEU A 206 15.96 -9.55 -7.47
C LEU A 206 16.94 -8.39 -7.77
N LEU A 207 18.23 -8.60 -7.53
CA LEU A 207 19.32 -7.70 -7.90
C LEU A 207 20.31 -8.44 -8.81
N ASP A 208 20.61 -7.86 -9.97
CA ASP A 208 21.56 -8.43 -10.96
C ASP A 208 21.29 -9.92 -11.28
N GLY A 209 20.01 -10.31 -11.33
CA GLY A 209 19.56 -11.70 -11.58
C GLY A 209 19.61 -12.64 -10.37
N ASN A 210 20.09 -12.16 -9.22
CA ASN A 210 20.20 -12.92 -7.98
C ASN A 210 19.15 -12.49 -6.95
N LEU A 211 18.66 -13.45 -6.16
CA LEU A 211 17.85 -13.15 -4.98
C LEU A 211 18.76 -12.59 -3.89
N THR A 212 18.43 -11.44 -3.34
CA THR A 212 19.21 -10.76 -2.31
C THR A 212 18.31 -10.34 -1.15
N TYR A 213 18.75 -10.66 0.07
CA TYR A 213 18.12 -10.22 1.31
C TYR A 213 18.30 -8.71 1.49
N VAL A 214 17.22 -7.98 1.73
CA VAL A 214 17.21 -6.50 1.79
C VAL A 214 17.14 -5.92 3.21
N GLY A 215 17.23 -6.77 4.24
CA GLY A 215 17.00 -6.36 5.63
C GLY A 215 15.51 -6.34 5.98
N MET A 216 15.16 -6.64 7.23
CA MET A 216 13.76 -6.57 7.68
C MET A 216 13.37 -5.20 8.25
N ASP A 217 14.34 -4.42 8.77
CA ASP A 217 14.05 -3.12 9.39
C ASP A 217 13.48 -2.06 8.43
N MET A 218 13.64 -2.23 7.11
CA MET A 218 12.93 -1.42 6.10
C MET A 218 11.39 -1.49 6.25
N ILE A 219 10.86 -2.56 6.86
CA ILE A 219 9.41 -2.72 7.06
C ILE A 219 8.93 -1.83 8.22
N LYS A 220 9.81 -1.36 9.11
CA LYS A 220 9.44 -0.44 10.20
C LYS A 220 8.89 0.90 9.69
N GLU A 221 9.09 1.23 8.41
CA GLU A 221 8.45 2.37 7.75
C GLU A 221 6.92 2.37 7.89
N VAL A 222 6.29 1.18 7.87
CA VAL A 222 4.82 1.08 7.87
C VAL A 222 4.19 1.45 9.21
N VAL A 223 4.99 1.58 10.29
CA VAL A 223 4.52 2.06 11.59
C VAL A 223 3.90 3.46 11.47
N ALA A 224 4.48 4.33 10.63
CA ALA A 224 3.97 5.68 10.35
C ALA A 224 2.57 5.68 9.70
N ALA A 225 2.11 4.54 9.17
CA ALA A 225 0.78 4.35 8.60
C ALA A 225 0.18 3.00 9.04
N GLY A 226 0.34 2.64 10.33
CA GLY A 226 0.01 1.31 10.86
C GLY A 226 -1.34 0.73 10.38
N PRO A 227 -2.47 1.44 10.57
CA PRO A 227 -3.80 0.97 10.14
C PRO A 227 -3.99 0.84 8.62
N ALA A 228 -2.98 1.20 7.82
CA ALA A 228 -2.95 1.03 6.36
C ALA A 228 -2.11 -0.19 5.92
N GLY A 229 -1.25 -0.78 6.78
CA GLY A 229 -0.33 -1.84 6.35
C GLY A 229 0.52 -2.59 7.38
N SER A 230 0.44 -2.33 8.70
CA SER A 230 1.40 -2.89 9.67
C SER A 230 1.14 -4.33 10.13
N ILE A 231 0.19 -5.07 9.54
CA ILE A 231 -0.11 -6.42 10.02
C ILE A 231 0.94 -7.46 9.54
N LEU A 232 1.43 -8.24 10.49
CA LEU A 232 2.11 -9.52 10.31
C LEU A 232 1.10 -10.64 10.57
N SER A 233 0.92 -11.56 9.62
CA SER A 233 -0.01 -12.69 9.77
C SER A 233 0.52 -13.97 9.13
N THR A 234 -0.17 -15.08 9.37
CA THR A 234 0.12 -16.44 8.90
C THR A 234 -0.94 -16.88 7.88
N ALA A 235 -0.71 -17.96 7.14
CA ALA A 235 -1.75 -18.47 6.24
C ALA A 235 -2.90 -19.17 6.98
N ASP A 236 -2.63 -19.72 8.18
CA ASP A 236 -3.65 -20.29 9.05
C ASP A 236 -4.59 -19.19 9.58
N ASP A 237 -4.05 -18.11 10.15
CA ASP A 237 -4.85 -16.98 10.62
C ASP A 237 -5.63 -16.34 9.47
N MET A 238 -5.00 -16.11 8.31
CA MET A 238 -5.69 -15.54 7.15
C MET A 238 -6.73 -16.49 6.53
N ALA A 239 -6.71 -17.79 6.82
CA ALA A 239 -7.81 -18.69 6.49
C ALA A 239 -9.04 -18.42 7.37
N LEU A 240 -8.85 -18.08 8.65
CA LEU A 240 -9.95 -17.64 9.54
C LEU A 240 -10.52 -16.28 9.07
N TRP A 241 -9.67 -15.38 8.55
CA TRP A 241 -10.11 -14.12 7.93
C TRP A 241 -11.00 -14.33 6.69
N LEU A 242 -10.63 -15.30 5.83
CA LEU A 242 -11.47 -15.71 4.69
C LEU A 242 -12.82 -16.26 5.17
N LEU A 243 -12.82 -17.16 6.15
CA LEU A 243 -14.03 -17.75 6.70
C LEU A 243 -14.97 -16.68 7.28
N PHE A 244 -14.45 -15.75 8.08
CA PHE A 244 -15.23 -14.66 8.68
C PHE A 244 -15.99 -13.83 7.63
N HIS A 245 -15.30 -13.40 6.56
CA HIS A 245 -15.92 -12.61 5.50
C HIS A 245 -16.88 -13.45 4.61
N ILE A 246 -16.56 -14.71 4.33
CA ILE A 246 -17.45 -15.63 3.59
C ILE A 246 -18.71 -15.95 4.41
N ASN A 247 -18.60 -16.02 5.73
CA ASN A 247 -19.69 -16.33 6.66
C ASN A 247 -20.44 -15.08 7.16
N HIS A 248 -20.37 -13.96 6.41
CA HIS A 248 -21.09 -12.71 6.68
C HIS A 248 -20.96 -12.21 8.13
N GLY A 249 -19.74 -12.20 8.68
CA GLY A 249 -19.47 -11.62 10.01
C GLY A 249 -19.60 -12.59 11.18
N LYS A 250 -19.82 -13.88 10.90
CA LYS A 250 -19.87 -14.93 11.93
C LYS A 250 -18.49 -15.54 12.19
N THR A 251 -18.19 -15.82 13.45
CA THR A 251 -16.95 -16.51 13.85
C THR A 251 -17.01 -17.99 13.50
N ASN A 252 -15.91 -18.72 13.70
CA ASN A 252 -15.80 -20.15 13.40
C ASN A 252 -16.73 -21.05 14.24
N ASN A 253 -17.29 -20.55 15.36
CA ASN A 253 -18.27 -21.29 16.16
C ASN A 253 -19.74 -21.01 15.74
N GLY A 254 -19.96 -20.12 14.76
CA GLY A 254 -21.28 -19.72 14.28
C GLY A 254 -21.90 -18.50 14.99
N GLU A 255 -21.28 -17.98 16.05
CA GLU A 255 -21.68 -16.72 16.70
C GLU A 255 -21.50 -15.53 15.76
N GLU A 256 -22.49 -14.65 15.73
CA GLU A 256 -22.46 -13.39 14.99
C GLU A 256 -21.63 -12.36 15.77
N LEU A 257 -20.56 -11.85 15.15
CA LEU A 257 -19.66 -10.86 15.77
C LEU A 257 -19.99 -9.44 15.32
N ILE A 258 -20.42 -9.29 14.07
CA ILE A 258 -20.88 -8.03 13.45
C ILE A 258 -22.14 -8.37 12.66
N ASP A 259 -23.17 -7.54 12.77
CA ASP A 259 -24.37 -7.65 11.94
C ASP A 259 -24.02 -7.64 10.45
N HIS A 260 -24.55 -8.64 9.73
CA HIS A 260 -24.28 -8.83 8.32
C HIS A 260 -24.69 -7.64 7.44
N GLU A 261 -25.72 -6.86 7.80
CA GLU A 261 -26.13 -5.71 6.99
C GLU A 261 -25.04 -4.63 6.99
N ILE A 262 -24.43 -4.37 8.15
CA ILE A 262 -23.37 -3.37 8.35
C ILE A 262 -22.05 -3.85 7.73
N LEU A 263 -21.74 -5.14 7.83
CA LEU A 263 -20.55 -5.72 7.21
C LEU A 263 -20.66 -5.78 5.67
N ASP A 264 -21.83 -6.15 5.13
CA ASP A 264 -22.02 -6.29 3.68
C ASP A 264 -21.94 -4.93 2.93
N GLU A 265 -22.15 -3.80 3.62
CA GLU A 265 -21.87 -2.45 3.08
C GLU A 265 -20.40 -2.28 2.65
N MET A 266 -19.45 -2.97 3.30
CA MET A 266 -18.04 -2.97 2.89
C MET A 266 -17.81 -3.56 1.50
N TYR A 267 -18.74 -4.36 0.98
CA TYR A 267 -18.66 -5.05 -0.31
C TYR A 267 -19.38 -4.29 -1.44
N LEU A 268 -19.97 -3.12 -1.15
CA LEU A 268 -20.66 -2.27 -2.11
C LEU A 268 -19.67 -1.36 -2.87
N GLY A 269 -19.87 -1.23 -4.18
CA GLY A 269 -19.01 -0.42 -5.04
C GLY A 269 -19.18 1.08 -4.75
N GLN A 270 -18.14 1.72 -4.22
CA GLN A 270 -18.19 3.12 -3.78
C GLN A 270 -17.71 4.12 -4.83
N VAL A 271 -16.82 3.67 -5.72
CA VAL A 271 -16.25 4.48 -6.82
C VAL A 271 -15.64 3.56 -7.87
N SER A 272 -15.77 3.93 -9.15
CA SER A 272 -15.08 3.24 -10.24
C SER A 272 -13.57 3.40 -10.09
N GLN A 273 -12.86 2.30 -9.94
CA GLN A 273 -11.40 2.35 -9.88
C GLN A 273 -10.86 2.41 -11.32
N PRO A 274 -9.98 3.36 -11.67
CA PRO A 274 -9.33 3.35 -12.98
C PRO A 274 -8.56 2.04 -13.15
N SER A 275 -8.93 1.22 -14.14
CA SER A 275 -8.26 -0.07 -14.34
C SER A 275 -6.76 0.17 -14.59
N ARG A 276 -5.91 -0.48 -13.79
CA ARG A 276 -4.45 -0.50 -14.02
C ARG A 276 -4.07 -1.11 -15.38
N MET A 277 -5.02 -1.81 -16.01
CA MET A 277 -4.94 -2.36 -17.36
C MET A 277 -6.07 -1.73 -18.19
N GLY A 278 -5.86 -0.46 -18.58
CA GLY A 278 -6.91 0.48 -19.00
C GLY A 278 -7.77 0.11 -20.22
N ASN A 279 -7.56 -1.05 -20.85
CA ASN A 279 -8.41 -1.53 -21.95
C ASN A 279 -9.47 -2.55 -21.50
N ASP A 280 -9.37 -3.18 -20.32
CA ASP A 280 -10.22 -4.34 -19.93
C ASP A 280 -11.73 -4.07 -19.98
N LEU A 281 -12.15 -2.80 -19.76
CA LEU A 281 -13.55 -2.36 -19.87
C LEU A 281 -14.10 -2.37 -21.32
N THR A 282 -13.23 -2.49 -22.33
CA THR A 282 -13.57 -2.46 -23.76
C THR A 282 -13.07 -3.68 -24.52
N LYS A 283 -12.01 -4.32 -24.03
CA LYS A 283 -11.43 -5.55 -24.55
C LYS A 283 -10.58 -6.22 -23.45
N PRO A 284 -10.85 -7.48 -23.07
CA PRO A 284 -10.02 -8.21 -22.12
C PRO A 284 -8.55 -8.28 -22.56
N THR A 285 -7.65 -8.02 -21.61
CA THR A 285 -6.20 -8.17 -21.78
C THR A 285 -5.80 -9.65 -21.90
N TYR A 286 -6.41 -10.50 -21.08
CA TYR A 286 -6.20 -11.95 -21.02
C TYR A 286 -7.25 -12.69 -21.89
N PRO A 287 -7.11 -14.01 -22.17
CA PRO A 287 -8.07 -14.76 -22.99
C PRO A 287 -9.32 -15.19 -22.20
N ILE A 288 -9.65 -14.43 -21.17
CA ILE A 288 -10.72 -14.61 -20.18
C ILE A 288 -11.15 -13.22 -19.68
N ASP A 289 -12.39 -13.11 -19.22
CA ASP A 289 -12.85 -11.87 -18.60
C ASP A 289 -12.16 -11.65 -17.25
N PHE A 290 -11.43 -10.54 -17.12
CA PHE A 290 -10.87 -10.09 -15.86
C PHE A 290 -10.95 -8.56 -15.80
N VAL A 291 -12.01 -8.05 -15.16
CA VAL A 291 -12.35 -6.62 -15.16
C VAL A 291 -12.27 -6.08 -13.74
N GLN A 292 -11.45 -5.05 -13.53
CA GLN A 292 -11.48 -4.25 -12.30
C GLN A 292 -12.68 -3.30 -12.35
N SER A 293 -13.57 -3.36 -11.36
CA SER A 293 -14.84 -2.64 -11.36
C SER A 293 -14.82 -1.43 -10.44
N SER A 294 -14.67 -1.66 -9.15
CA SER A 294 -14.81 -0.62 -8.12
C SER A 294 -13.84 -0.81 -6.98
N TYR A 295 -13.57 0.29 -6.29
CA TYR A 295 -13.07 0.26 -4.93
C TYR A 295 -14.24 0.49 -3.96
N ASN A 296 -14.22 -0.21 -2.82
CA ASN A 296 -15.28 -0.30 -1.83
C ASN A 296 -14.75 0.24 -0.48
N LEU A 297 -15.08 -0.37 0.67
CA LEU A 297 -14.48 -0.01 1.97
C LEU A 297 -13.30 -0.95 2.27
N GLY A 298 -12.08 -0.50 1.99
CA GLY A 298 -10.86 -1.33 2.20
C GLY A 298 -10.71 -2.54 1.28
N LEU A 299 -11.53 -2.62 0.22
CA LEU A 299 -11.58 -3.77 -0.70
C LEU A 299 -11.71 -3.29 -2.15
N ASP A 300 -11.10 -3.99 -3.10
CA ASP A 300 -11.32 -3.84 -4.54
C ASP A 300 -12.17 -5.00 -5.10
N THR A 301 -13.09 -4.67 -6.02
CA THR A 301 -13.98 -5.62 -6.70
C THR A 301 -13.52 -5.84 -8.13
N TYR A 302 -13.38 -7.11 -8.50
CA TYR A 302 -13.21 -7.56 -9.88
C TYR A 302 -14.37 -8.47 -10.29
N PHE A 303 -14.57 -8.59 -11.61
CA PHE A 303 -15.28 -9.72 -12.20
C PHE A 303 -14.25 -10.63 -12.89
N TYR A 304 -14.12 -11.86 -12.40
CA TYR A 304 -13.23 -12.89 -12.95
C TYR A 304 -14.07 -13.99 -13.58
N ARG A 305 -14.01 -14.14 -14.91
CA ARG A 305 -14.82 -15.10 -15.70
C ARG A 305 -16.33 -15.02 -15.39
N GLY A 306 -16.83 -13.83 -15.08
CA GLY A 306 -18.22 -13.54 -14.69
C GLY A 306 -18.52 -13.59 -13.18
N PHE A 307 -17.61 -14.12 -12.36
CA PHE A 307 -17.78 -14.23 -10.90
C PHE A 307 -17.31 -12.96 -10.17
N LYS A 308 -18.07 -12.47 -9.18
CA LYS A 308 -17.70 -11.31 -8.37
C LYS A 308 -16.61 -11.72 -7.38
N MET A 309 -15.39 -11.23 -7.61
CA MET A 309 -14.24 -11.45 -6.75
C MET A 309 -13.97 -10.17 -5.94
N ILE A 310 -14.05 -10.25 -4.61
CA ILE A 310 -13.82 -9.12 -3.70
C ILE A 310 -12.56 -9.41 -2.89
N GLY A 311 -11.79 -8.39 -2.52
CA GLY A 311 -10.60 -8.61 -1.70
C GLY A 311 -9.70 -7.39 -1.64
N HIS A 312 -8.42 -7.57 -1.34
CA HIS A 312 -7.44 -6.51 -1.44
C HIS A 312 -6.02 -7.10 -1.67
N PRO A 313 -5.18 -6.50 -2.53
CA PRO A 313 -3.78 -6.89 -2.66
C PRO A 313 -2.91 -6.18 -1.61
N GLY A 314 -1.84 -6.80 -1.14
CA GLY A 314 -0.88 -6.16 -0.25
C GLY A 314 0.54 -6.18 -0.82
N GLY A 315 1.25 -5.08 -0.60
CA GLY A 315 2.66 -4.97 -0.96
C GLY A 315 3.42 -4.18 0.10
N ILE A 316 4.52 -4.74 0.60
CA ILE A 316 5.58 -4.02 1.34
C ILE A 316 6.90 -4.57 0.84
N HIS A 317 7.67 -3.76 0.10
CA HIS A 317 8.96 -4.15 -0.46
C HIS A 317 8.87 -5.49 -1.23
N SER A 318 9.51 -6.55 -0.73
CA SER A 318 9.46 -7.90 -1.31
C SER A 318 8.20 -8.70 -0.98
N PHE A 319 7.46 -8.33 0.08
CA PHE A 319 6.23 -9.01 0.45
C PHE A 319 5.12 -8.62 -0.50
N GLN A 320 4.50 -9.64 -1.11
CA GLN A 320 3.38 -9.48 -2.03
C GLN A 320 2.32 -10.49 -1.62
N SER A 321 1.14 -9.98 -1.23
CA SER A 321 0.02 -10.73 -0.71
C SER A 321 -1.23 -10.46 -1.55
N ASP A 322 -2.20 -11.36 -1.52
CA ASP A 322 -3.54 -11.09 -2.01
C ASP A 322 -4.56 -11.91 -1.22
N PHE A 323 -5.60 -11.23 -0.76
CA PHE A 323 -6.75 -11.81 -0.08
C PHE A 323 -7.95 -11.68 -1.03
N ARG A 324 -8.66 -12.79 -1.29
CA ARG A 324 -9.79 -12.82 -2.23
C ARG A 324 -10.91 -13.75 -1.75
N ILE A 325 -12.15 -13.28 -1.89
CA ILE A 325 -13.39 -14.03 -1.66
C ILE A 325 -14.30 -14.00 -2.88
N PHE A 326 -15.00 -15.11 -3.08
CA PHE A 326 -16.15 -15.31 -3.95
C PHE A 326 -17.32 -15.65 -3.02
N GLN A 327 -17.90 -14.62 -2.39
CA GLN A 327 -18.80 -14.76 -1.24
C GLN A 327 -20.03 -15.61 -1.57
N ARG A 328 -20.64 -15.41 -2.75
CA ARG A 328 -21.79 -16.18 -3.23
C ARG A 328 -21.46 -17.66 -3.47
N GLU A 329 -20.26 -17.93 -3.97
CA GLU A 329 -19.73 -19.27 -4.22
C GLU A 329 -19.13 -19.91 -2.96
N GLN A 330 -19.18 -19.19 -1.83
CA GLN A 330 -18.64 -19.57 -0.51
C GLN A 330 -17.18 -20.03 -0.57
N ALA A 331 -16.39 -19.37 -1.42
CA ALA A 331 -15.03 -19.75 -1.76
C ALA A 331 -14.05 -18.57 -1.56
N GLY A 332 -12.77 -18.86 -1.39
CA GLY A 332 -11.75 -17.83 -1.19
C GLY A 332 -10.33 -18.36 -1.24
N VAL A 333 -9.37 -17.44 -1.35
CA VAL A 333 -7.92 -17.72 -1.36
C VAL A 333 -7.17 -16.58 -0.69
N PHE A 334 -6.15 -16.96 0.09
CA PHE A 334 -5.10 -16.05 0.52
C PHE A 334 -3.75 -16.66 0.17
N GLN A 335 -2.85 -15.80 -0.28
CA GLN A 335 -1.53 -16.19 -0.76
C GLN A 335 -0.53 -15.09 -0.46
N ILE A 336 0.70 -15.48 -0.13
CA ILE A 336 1.76 -14.53 0.19
C ILE A 336 3.16 -15.02 -0.22
N LEU A 337 3.92 -14.10 -0.78
CA LEU A 337 5.30 -14.29 -1.23
C LEU A 337 6.20 -13.31 -0.48
N ASN A 338 7.44 -13.71 -0.22
CA ASN A 338 8.50 -12.91 0.39
C ASN A 338 9.56 -12.42 -0.62
N GLY A 339 9.31 -12.59 -1.91
CA GLY A 339 10.15 -12.16 -3.02
C GLY A 339 9.56 -12.55 -4.38
N PRO A 340 10.17 -12.13 -5.51
CA PRO A 340 11.50 -11.52 -5.62
C PRO A 340 11.45 -10.00 -5.87
N GLY A 341 10.80 -9.24 -4.98
CA GLY A 341 10.53 -7.81 -5.15
C GLY A 341 9.14 -7.52 -5.75
N SER A 342 8.67 -6.27 -5.65
CA SER A 342 7.26 -5.93 -5.85
C SER A 342 6.70 -6.25 -7.23
N TYR A 343 7.42 -5.92 -8.31
CA TYR A 343 6.94 -6.13 -9.69
C TYR A 343 6.79 -7.62 -10.03
N ASN A 344 7.85 -8.40 -9.83
CA ASN A 344 7.88 -9.82 -10.10
C ASN A 344 6.97 -10.60 -9.13
N GLY A 345 6.97 -10.23 -7.85
CA GLY A 345 6.11 -10.84 -6.84
C GLY A 345 4.63 -10.58 -7.11
N GLY A 346 4.24 -9.35 -7.46
CA GLY A 346 2.86 -9.01 -7.83
C GLY A 346 2.39 -9.71 -9.10
N THR A 347 3.30 -9.94 -10.05
CA THR A 347 3.05 -10.75 -11.26
C THR A 347 2.80 -12.21 -10.91
N ALA A 348 3.66 -12.83 -10.10
CA ALA A 348 3.50 -14.20 -9.62
C ALA A 348 2.21 -14.35 -8.79
N VAL A 349 1.92 -13.40 -7.90
CA VAL A 349 0.67 -13.36 -7.11
C VAL A 349 -0.56 -13.40 -8.01
N ARG A 350 -0.61 -12.54 -9.04
CA ARG A 350 -1.73 -12.49 -9.99
C ARG A 350 -1.92 -13.81 -10.74
N MET A 351 -0.83 -14.41 -11.20
CA MET A 351 -0.84 -15.69 -11.91
C MET A 351 -1.43 -16.82 -11.04
N ILE A 352 -0.91 -16.96 -9.80
CA ILE A 352 -1.36 -17.98 -8.85
C ILE A 352 -2.85 -17.79 -8.54
N ARG A 353 -3.28 -16.55 -8.26
CA ARG A 353 -4.68 -16.24 -7.99
C ARG A 353 -5.59 -16.71 -9.12
N MET A 354 -5.26 -16.37 -10.37
CA MET A 354 -6.10 -16.72 -11.52
C MET A 354 -6.24 -18.23 -11.65
N TYR A 355 -5.12 -18.96 -11.56
CA TYR A 355 -5.10 -20.42 -11.60
C TYR A 355 -5.89 -21.07 -10.44
N VAL A 356 -5.70 -20.59 -9.20
CA VAL A 356 -6.43 -21.10 -8.02
C VAL A 356 -7.92 -20.74 -8.10
N SER A 357 -8.26 -19.56 -8.62
CA SER A 357 -9.65 -19.11 -8.84
C SER A 357 -10.39 -19.98 -9.85
N ASP A 358 -9.74 -20.43 -10.92
CA ASP A 358 -10.36 -21.39 -11.84
C ASP A 358 -10.74 -22.68 -11.11
N ILE A 359 -9.81 -23.25 -10.33
CA ILE A 359 -10.07 -24.49 -9.58
C ILE A 359 -11.17 -24.28 -8.52
N LEU A 360 -11.10 -23.18 -7.74
CA LEU A 360 -12.11 -22.78 -6.75
C LEU A 360 -13.54 -22.79 -7.32
N LEU A 361 -13.68 -22.25 -8.54
CA LEU A 361 -14.95 -22.06 -9.21
C LEU A 361 -15.39 -23.30 -10.02
N GLY A 362 -14.65 -24.41 -9.95
CA GLY A 362 -14.94 -25.63 -10.70
C GLY A 362 -14.72 -25.50 -12.21
N LEU A 363 -13.87 -24.56 -12.63
CA LEU A 363 -13.55 -24.27 -14.03
C LEU A 363 -12.22 -24.92 -14.43
N ASP A 364 -12.09 -25.28 -15.71
CA ASP A 364 -10.79 -25.64 -16.29
C ASP A 364 -9.83 -24.43 -16.21
N PRO A 365 -8.61 -24.59 -15.65
CA PRO A 365 -7.63 -23.52 -15.61
C PRO A 365 -7.15 -23.10 -16.99
N TRP A 366 -7.26 -21.81 -17.31
CA TRP A 366 -6.77 -21.29 -18.60
C TRP A 366 -5.23 -21.11 -18.59
N LEU A 367 -4.64 -20.92 -17.41
CA LEU A 367 -3.20 -20.97 -17.19
C LEU A 367 -2.73 -22.41 -17.04
N ASN A 368 -1.63 -22.75 -17.70
CA ASN A 368 -0.99 -24.05 -17.64
C ASN A 368 0.53 -23.93 -17.44
N LYS A 369 1.21 -25.07 -17.34
CA LYS A 369 2.67 -25.22 -17.23
C LYS A 369 3.49 -24.25 -18.09
N THR A 370 3.14 -24.13 -19.37
CA THR A 370 3.91 -23.34 -20.35
C THR A 370 3.57 -21.86 -20.27
N THR A 371 2.28 -21.53 -20.12
CA THR A 371 1.85 -20.13 -20.02
C THR A 371 2.17 -19.52 -18.66
N ALA A 372 2.42 -20.33 -17.62
CA ALA A 372 2.86 -19.88 -16.31
C ALA A 372 4.33 -19.41 -16.29
N CYS A 373 5.30 -20.15 -16.87
CA CYS A 373 6.70 -19.66 -16.94
C CYS A 373 6.83 -18.35 -17.74
N THR A 374 5.86 -18.02 -18.61
CA THR A 374 5.90 -16.86 -19.51
C THR A 374 4.96 -15.73 -19.09
N PHE A 375 4.08 -15.94 -18.10
CA PHE A 375 3.13 -14.93 -17.64
C PHE A 375 3.86 -13.64 -17.19
N PRO A 376 3.41 -12.44 -17.62
CA PRO A 376 2.13 -12.14 -18.26
C PRO A 376 2.14 -12.14 -19.80
N GLU A 377 3.25 -12.53 -20.44
CA GLU A 377 3.33 -12.63 -21.90
C GLU A 377 2.45 -13.77 -22.44
N PRO A 378 1.88 -13.64 -23.66
CA PRO A 378 1.95 -12.49 -24.57
C PRO A 378 0.84 -11.45 -24.33
N TRP A 379 0.09 -11.54 -23.23
CA TRP A 379 -1.18 -10.82 -23.04
C TRP A 379 -0.99 -9.39 -22.53
N ALA A 380 -0.19 -9.23 -21.48
CA ALA A 380 0.14 -7.93 -20.91
C ALA A 380 1.67 -7.76 -20.89
N PRO A 381 2.30 -7.51 -22.06
CA PRO A 381 3.74 -7.38 -22.13
C PRO A 381 4.26 -6.34 -21.15
N GLY A 382 5.36 -6.68 -20.49
CA GLY A 382 5.98 -5.77 -19.52
C GLY A 382 6.37 -4.44 -20.18
N PRO A 383 6.46 -3.33 -19.41
CA PRO A 383 7.15 -2.15 -19.92
C PRO A 383 8.56 -2.57 -20.37
N PRO A 384 9.10 -2.01 -21.48
CA PRO A 384 10.44 -2.33 -21.90
C PRO A 384 11.41 -2.07 -20.75
N SER A 385 12.42 -2.93 -20.61
CA SER A 385 13.50 -2.73 -19.63
C SER A 385 14.29 -1.48 -20.00
N VAL A 386 13.82 -0.34 -19.49
CA VAL A 386 14.59 0.89 -19.42
C VAL A 386 15.37 0.79 -18.13
N ASN A 387 16.58 0.22 -18.19
CA ASN A 387 17.59 0.59 -17.21
C ASN A 387 17.74 2.12 -17.34
N PRO A 388 17.39 2.93 -16.33
CA PRO A 388 17.64 4.35 -16.42
C PRO A 388 19.14 4.51 -16.63
N VAL A 389 19.54 5.17 -17.71
CA VAL A 389 20.93 5.56 -17.88
C VAL A 389 21.18 6.58 -16.80
N LEU A 390 21.92 6.18 -15.76
CA LEU A 390 22.21 7.06 -14.64
C LEU A 390 22.88 8.32 -15.22
N PRO A 391 22.38 9.53 -14.91
CA PRO A 391 23.02 10.76 -15.37
C PRO A 391 24.51 10.72 -15.02
N VAL A 392 25.37 11.12 -15.96
CA VAL A 392 26.78 11.35 -15.66
C VAL A 392 26.86 12.63 -14.84
N TYR A 393 26.81 12.47 -13.52
CA TYR A 393 26.80 13.59 -12.59
C TYR A 393 28.14 14.32 -12.62
N ASN A 394 28.08 15.65 -12.68
CA ASN A 394 29.23 16.50 -12.45
C ASN A 394 29.18 16.95 -10.99
N ASP A 395 30.21 16.65 -10.20
CA ASP A 395 30.32 17.07 -8.79
C ASP A 395 30.52 18.60 -8.60
N THR A 396 30.30 19.39 -9.66
CA THR A 396 30.44 20.86 -9.66
C THR A 396 29.06 21.52 -9.52
N ALA A 397 28.61 21.68 -8.28
CA ALA A 397 27.45 22.51 -7.95
C ALA A 397 27.69 24.00 -8.29
N PRO A 398 26.64 24.80 -8.54
CA PRO A 398 26.77 26.22 -8.91
C PRO A 398 27.17 27.13 -7.74
N ARG A 399 27.24 26.60 -6.51
CA ARG A 399 27.70 27.26 -5.28
C ARG A 399 28.54 26.28 -4.45
N PRO A 400 29.33 26.76 -3.47
CA PRO A 400 29.97 25.89 -2.48
C PRO A 400 28.96 24.96 -1.80
N LEU A 401 29.31 23.67 -1.61
CA LEU A 401 28.36 22.69 -1.04
C LEU A 401 27.88 23.03 0.38
N VAL A 402 28.65 23.83 1.12
CA VAL A 402 28.28 24.31 2.46
C VAL A 402 27.06 25.25 2.45
N ASP A 403 26.81 25.97 1.36
CA ASP A 403 25.64 26.86 1.23
C ASP A 403 24.31 26.07 1.30
N TYR A 404 24.34 24.79 0.93
CA TYR A 404 23.17 23.90 0.86
C TYR A 404 22.89 23.17 2.17
N GLU A 405 23.90 23.02 3.04
CA GLU A 405 23.79 22.36 4.34
C GLU A 405 22.77 23.06 5.23
N GLY A 406 21.91 22.29 5.90
CA GLY A 406 20.84 22.81 6.76
C GLY A 406 19.66 21.84 6.89
N THR A 407 18.71 22.18 7.78
CA THR A 407 17.43 21.48 7.87
C THR A 407 16.33 22.36 7.27
N TYR A 408 15.48 21.75 6.45
CA TYR A 408 14.37 22.41 5.77
C TYR A 408 13.08 21.68 6.16
N GLY A 409 12.10 22.43 6.66
CA GLY A 409 10.84 21.90 7.16
C GLY A 409 9.67 22.15 6.21
N HIS A 410 8.69 21.26 6.24
CA HIS A 410 7.38 21.41 5.60
C HIS A 410 6.29 20.95 6.56
N LEU A 411 5.24 21.76 6.76
CA LEU A 411 4.22 21.50 7.79
C LEU A 411 3.51 20.15 7.60
N ALA A 412 3.27 19.76 6.33
CA ALA A 412 2.66 18.49 5.97
C ALA A 412 3.65 17.31 5.92
N PHE A 413 4.94 17.55 5.64
CA PHE A 413 5.89 16.50 5.21
C PHE A 413 7.14 16.39 6.09
N GLY A 414 7.15 17.08 7.23
CA GLY A 414 8.25 17.04 8.19
C GLY A 414 9.52 17.70 7.68
N ASN A 415 10.67 17.21 8.15
CA ASN A 415 11.97 17.80 7.88
C ASN A 415 12.81 16.94 6.92
N VAL A 416 13.47 17.60 5.98
CA VAL A 416 14.63 17.08 5.24
C VAL A 416 15.89 17.77 5.74
N THR A 417 16.97 17.03 5.94
CA THR A 417 18.27 17.57 6.36
C THR A 417 19.31 17.29 5.29
N PHE A 418 20.09 18.32 4.96
CA PHE A 418 21.26 18.23 4.09
C PHE A 418 22.52 18.47 4.91
N THR A 419 23.52 17.61 4.79
CA THR A 419 24.76 17.64 5.58
C THR A 419 25.98 17.51 4.66
N LEU A 420 27.01 18.34 4.85
CA LEU A 420 28.24 18.28 4.06
C LEU A 420 29.28 17.36 4.74
N ASN A 421 29.62 16.25 4.09
CA ASN A 421 30.84 15.52 4.42
C ASN A 421 32.04 16.20 3.75
N ALA A 422 32.66 17.13 4.48
CA ALA A 422 33.81 17.91 4.00
C ALA A 422 35.03 17.05 3.62
N THR A 423 35.21 15.88 4.23
CA THR A 423 36.36 14.98 3.97
C THR A 423 36.36 14.42 2.56
N ILE A 424 35.18 14.12 2.01
CA ILE A 424 35.01 13.59 0.65
C ILE A 424 34.31 14.59 -0.29
N ASN A 425 34.08 15.82 0.18
CA ASN A 425 33.36 16.88 -0.51
C ASN A 425 32.02 16.42 -1.13
N LYS A 426 31.20 15.70 -0.35
CA LYS A 426 29.85 15.28 -0.77
C LYS A 426 28.76 15.80 0.16
N LEU A 427 27.69 16.29 -0.44
CA LEU A 427 26.44 16.62 0.26
C LEU A 427 25.63 15.33 0.44
N TYR A 428 25.10 15.11 1.63
CA TYR A 428 24.18 14.02 1.96
C TYR A 428 22.78 14.59 2.20
N MET A 429 21.75 13.88 1.76
CA MET A 429 20.35 14.13 2.10
C MET A 429 19.86 13.04 3.03
N ARG A 430 19.13 13.43 4.06
CA ARG A 430 18.38 12.55 4.93
C ARG A 430 16.94 13.02 5.05
N TYR A 431 16.01 12.10 4.86
CA TYR A 431 14.59 12.33 4.97
C TYR A 431 13.95 11.25 5.86
N GLY A 432 13.52 11.66 7.05
CA GLY A 432 13.09 10.74 8.11
C GLY A 432 14.20 9.79 8.60
N PRO A 433 13.84 8.69 9.29
CA PRO A 433 14.77 7.63 9.69
C PRO A 433 15.17 6.67 8.57
N PHE A 434 14.41 6.58 7.48
CA PHE A 434 14.58 5.51 6.48
C PHE A 434 15.30 5.95 5.20
N PHE A 435 15.14 7.20 4.73
CA PHE A 435 15.78 7.64 3.48
C PHE A 435 17.04 8.44 3.77
N GLU A 436 18.18 7.93 3.31
CA GLU A 436 19.50 8.55 3.41
C GLU A 436 20.30 8.24 2.14
N GLY A 437 21.08 9.21 1.66
CA GLY A 437 21.88 9.06 0.46
C GLY A 437 22.75 10.26 0.14
N HIS A 438 23.78 10.07 -0.69
CA HIS A 438 24.58 11.18 -1.19
C HIS A 438 23.88 11.86 -2.38
N CYS A 439 24.04 13.17 -2.46
CA CYS A 439 23.52 14.00 -3.53
C CYS A 439 24.58 14.26 -4.60
N SER A 440 24.18 14.15 -5.86
CA SER A 440 25.02 14.46 -7.02
C SER A 440 24.31 15.49 -7.90
N TYR A 441 25.02 16.47 -8.44
CA TYR A 441 24.39 17.58 -9.17
C TYR A 441 24.19 17.26 -10.66
N ASP A 442 22.97 17.43 -11.14
CA ASP A 442 22.64 17.43 -12.57
C ASP A 442 22.53 18.88 -13.06
N ALA A 443 23.60 19.32 -13.74
CA ALA A 443 23.69 20.65 -14.33
C ALA A 443 22.73 20.87 -15.52
N THR A 444 22.19 19.81 -16.13
CA THR A 444 21.23 19.92 -17.25
C THR A 444 19.82 20.22 -16.75
N GLN A 445 19.45 19.70 -15.57
CA GLN A 445 18.14 19.88 -14.94
C GLN A 445 18.12 20.96 -13.84
N GLY A 446 19.31 21.35 -13.36
CA GLY A 446 19.47 22.30 -12.27
C GLY A 446 18.99 21.76 -10.92
N VAL A 447 19.25 20.47 -10.65
CA VAL A 447 18.81 19.77 -9.43
C VAL A 447 19.93 18.91 -8.85
N PHE A 448 19.86 18.65 -7.54
CA PHE A 448 20.61 17.57 -6.90
C PHE A 448 19.78 16.29 -6.95
N MET A 449 20.40 15.18 -7.32
CA MET A 449 19.80 13.86 -7.34
C MET A 449 20.35 13.07 -6.15
N MET A 450 19.49 12.72 -5.19
CA MET A 450 19.87 11.83 -4.09
C MET A 450 19.95 10.39 -4.59
N SER A 451 21.11 9.75 -4.44
CA SER A 451 21.28 8.30 -4.63
C SER A 451 21.20 7.59 -3.28
N TYR A 452 20.23 6.68 -3.11
CA TYR A 452 20.02 5.96 -1.85
C TYR A 452 21.24 5.13 -1.42
N GLU A 453 21.52 5.17 -0.12
CA GLU A 453 22.46 4.28 0.56
C GLU A 453 21.75 3.27 1.48
N GLY A 454 22.52 2.38 2.11
CA GLY A 454 22.00 1.39 3.04
C GLY A 454 20.94 0.44 2.46
N ILE A 455 19.89 0.19 3.24
CA ILE A 455 18.84 -0.81 2.96
C ILE A 455 17.96 -0.49 1.74
N TYR A 456 17.94 0.75 1.24
CA TYR A 456 17.10 1.16 0.09
C TYR A 456 17.84 1.24 -1.24
N LYS A 457 19.15 0.97 -1.27
CA LYS A 457 19.96 0.99 -2.50
C LYS A 457 19.37 0.18 -3.67
N TYR A 458 18.55 -0.84 -3.38
CA TYR A 458 17.90 -1.68 -4.38
C TYR A 458 16.77 -1.01 -5.18
N ARG A 459 16.18 0.09 -4.69
CA ARG A 459 15.00 0.71 -5.31
C ARG A 459 15.32 1.45 -6.62
N ASN A 460 16.57 1.94 -6.77
CA ASN A 460 17.08 2.62 -7.96
C ASN A 460 16.24 3.82 -8.44
N ASP A 461 15.53 4.45 -7.50
CA ASP A 461 14.80 5.70 -7.61
C ASP A 461 15.67 6.88 -7.11
N TYR A 462 15.24 8.11 -7.44
CA TYR A 462 15.96 9.34 -7.14
C TYR A 462 15.01 10.40 -6.60
N PHE A 463 15.46 11.16 -5.59
CA PHE A 463 14.78 12.40 -5.20
C PHE A 463 15.49 13.60 -5.82
N PRO A 464 14.86 14.31 -6.79
CA PRO A 464 15.37 15.57 -7.30
C PRO A 464 15.06 16.70 -6.31
N ALA A 465 16.12 17.38 -5.87
CA ALA A 465 16.08 18.53 -4.97
C ALA A 465 16.56 19.80 -5.69
N ARG A 466 15.67 20.80 -5.84
CA ARG A 466 16.00 22.11 -6.41
C ARG A 466 16.05 23.16 -5.31
N PHE A 467 17.24 23.69 -5.04
CA PHE A 467 17.42 24.77 -4.08
C PHE A 467 17.10 26.12 -4.72
N ALA A 468 16.48 27.02 -3.96
CA ALA A 468 16.26 28.41 -4.35
C ALA A 468 16.96 29.37 -3.38
N THR A 469 17.33 30.54 -3.91
CA THR A 469 18.01 31.60 -3.17
C THR A 469 17.02 32.71 -2.85
N ASN A 470 17.08 33.21 -1.62
CA ASN A 470 16.39 34.42 -1.22
C ASN A 470 17.02 35.65 -1.90
N ASN A 471 16.26 36.38 -2.71
CA ASN A 471 16.77 37.55 -3.43
C ASN A 471 17.22 38.71 -2.53
N ALA A 472 16.76 38.79 -1.27
CA ALA A 472 17.12 39.86 -0.35
C ALA A 472 18.37 39.54 0.49
N THR A 473 18.61 38.27 0.84
CA THR A 473 19.77 37.86 1.66
C THR A 473 20.90 37.23 0.86
N GLY A 474 20.64 36.75 -0.36
CA GLY A 474 21.61 36.01 -1.19
C GLY A 474 21.86 34.56 -0.75
N ASN A 475 21.23 34.12 0.35
CA ASN A 475 21.36 32.79 0.94
C ASN A 475 20.31 31.84 0.38
N ILE A 476 20.59 30.53 0.41
CA ILE A 476 19.61 29.49 0.13
C ILE A 476 18.66 29.38 1.33
N ASP A 477 17.36 29.56 1.13
CA ASP A 477 16.34 29.47 2.20
C ASP A 477 15.27 28.40 1.92
N THR A 478 15.23 27.85 0.70
CA THR A 478 14.17 26.95 0.25
C THR A 478 14.76 25.79 -0.56
N VAL A 479 14.23 24.59 -0.37
CA VAL A 479 14.47 23.44 -1.24
C VAL A 479 13.14 22.86 -1.70
N TYR A 480 12.98 22.74 -3.02
CA TYR A 480 11.82 22.12 -3.65
C TYR A 480 12.13 20.65 -3.91
N LEU A 481 11.34 19.75 -3.33
CA LEU A 481 11.42 18.31 -3.57
C LEU A 481 10.25 17.87 -4.45
N ASN A 482 10.50 17.10 -5.51
CA ASN A 482 9.43 16.33 -6.15
C ASN A 482 9.23 15.03 -5.36
N ILE A 483 8.01 14.81 -4.87
CA ILE A 483 7.62 13.65 -4.07
C ILE A 483 6.53 12.91 -4.85
N ASP A 484 6.76 11.66 -5.22
CA ASP A 484 5.80 10.81 -5.94
C ASP A 484 5.21 11.44 -7.23
N ASP A 485 6.07 12.04 -8.06
CA ASP A 485 5.74 12.71 -9.33
C ASP A 485 4.71 13.86 -9.23
N SER A 486 4.53 14.43 -8.03
CA SER A 486 3.66 15.57 -7.77
C SER A 486 4.27 16.93 -8.18
N HIS A 487 3.51 18.01 -7.97
CA HIS A 487 4.09 19.36 -8.03
C HIS A 487 5.18 19.52 -6.97
N PRO A 488 6.32 20.18 -7.26
CA PRO A 488 7.42 20.31 -6.31
C PRO A 488 7.02 21.03 -5.02
N GLN A 489 7.31 20.39 -3.88
CA GLN A 489 6.90 20.84 -2.54
C GLN A 489 8.02 21.66 -1.88
N ALA A 490 7.69 22.83 -1.35
CA ALA A 490 8.65 23.82 -0.85
C ALA A 490 8.99 23.62 0.64
N PHE A 491 10.15 23.05 0.93
CA PHE A 491 10.67 22.93 2.30
C PHE A 491 11.48 24.19 2.63
N ILE A 492 11.13 24.86 3.73
CA ILE A 492 11.71 26.14 4.15
C ILE A 492 12.77 25.89 5.22
N ARG A 493 13.97 26.47 5.03
CA ARG A 493 15.10 26.36 5.96
C ARG A 493 14.70 26.82 7.36
N ASP A 494 15.07 26.02 8.36
CA ASP A 494 14.86 26.25 9.80
C ASP A 494 13.39 26.40 10.23
N LEU A 495 12.40 26.07 9.36
CA LEU A 495 10.99 26.00 9.73
C LEU A 495 10.76 24.89 10.75
N LYS A 496 10.18 25.23 11.91
CA LYS A 496 9.95 24.29 13.00
C LYS A 496 8.57 23.66 12.93
N LEU A 497 8.54 22.33 12.96
CA LEU A 497 7.29 21.54 12.95
C LEU A 497 6.44 21.66 14.21
N ALA A 498 6.98 22.23 15.30
CA ALA A 498 6.25 22.48 16.54
C ALA A 498 5.34 23.73 16.46
N ASP A 499 5.59 24.62 15.49
CA ASP A 499 4.87 25.88 15.32
C ASP A 499 3.58 25.66 14.48
N VAL A 500 2.81 24.61 14.80
CA VAL A 500 1.51 24.30 14.17
C VAL A 500 0.38 24.92 15.00
N PRO A 501 -0.12 26.12 14.66
CA PRO A 501 -1.27 26.70 15.33
C PRO A 501 -2.54 25.89 15.04
N VAL A 502 -3.32 25.65 16.09
CA VAL A 502 -4.56 24.84 16.06
C VAL A 502 -5.62 25.41 15.10
N ASP A 503 -5.55 26.71 14.81
CA ASP A 503 -6.63 27.47 14.17
C ASP A 503 -6.39 27.90 12.72
N ILE A 504 -5.16 27.80 12.18
CA ILE A 504 -4.91 28.23 10.81
C ILE A 504 -5.42 27.17 9.80
N VAL A 505 -6.25 27.65 8.87
CA VAL A 505 -6.46 27.06 7.53
C VAL A 505 -5.40 27.67 6.62
N PRO A 506 -4.57 26.89 5.89
CA PRO A 506 -3.49 27.44 5.10
C PRO A 506 -3.99 28.40 4.01
N THR A 507 -3.49 29.64 4.02
CA THR A 507 -3.63 30.54 2.88
C THR A 507 -2.43 30.32 1.95
N GLN A 508 -2.69 29.63 0.83
CA GLN A 508 -1.82 29.40 -0.35
C GLN A 508 -0.30 29.29 -0.09
N ASN A 509 0.25 28.09 -0.28
CA ASN A 509 1.70 27.92 -0.42
C ASN A 509 2.26 28.84 -1.53
N PRO A 510 3.51 29.34 -1.40
CA PRO A 510 4.14 30.15 -2.43
C PRO A 510 4.30 29.34 -3.72
N ALA A 511 3.70 29.81 -4.81
CA ALA A 511 3.63 29.09 -6.07
C ALA A 511 5.01 28.84 -6.70
N CYS A 512 5.20 27.63 -7.24
CA CYS A 512 6.40 27.26 -7.98
C CYS A 512 6.47 28.00 -9.34
N PRO A 513 7.65 28.44 -9.81
CA PRO A 513 7.82 28.89 -11.20
C PRO A 513 7.65 27.71 -12.17
N THR A 514 6.84 27.88 -13.22
CA THR A 514 6.59 26.84 -14.23
C THR A 514 7.76 26.66 -15.20
N PRO A 515 8.10 25.43 -15.65
CA PRO A 515 9.07 25.19 -16.72
C PRO A 515 8.53 25.59 -18.11
N ASP A 516 9.44 25.93 -19.02
CA ASP A 516 9.15 26.33 -20.41
C ASP A 516 8.64 25.15 -21.28
N PRO A 517 7.56 25.27 -22.10
CA PRO A 517 6.88 24.11 -22.71
C PRO A 517 7.56 23.44 -23.93
N SER A 518 8.86 23.61 -24.15
CA SER A 518 9.51 23.36 -25.44
C SER A 518 10.01 21.92 -25.73
N GLY A 519 9.68 20.93 -24.88
CA GLY A 519 10.12 19.52 -25.02
C GLY A 519 9.09 18.57 -25.66
N SER A 520 9.44 17.94 -26.79
CA SER A 520 8.53 17.09 -27.58
C SER A 520 8.31 15.67 -27.00
N ALA A 521 7.05 15.21 -26.95
CA ALA A 521 6.70 13.83 -26.61
C ALA A 521 6.41 12.97 -27.86
N THR A 522 7.06 11.80 -28.00
CA THR A 522 6.81 10.84 -29.10
C THR A 522 6.22 9.52 -28.61
N LYS A 523 5.01 9.20 -29.08
CA LYS A 523 4.36 7.88 -28.96
C LYS A 523 4.88 6.92 -30.04
N PHE A 524 4.97 5.62 -29.75
CA PHE A 524 5.10 4.57 -30.77
C PHE A 524 4.15 3.38 -30.52
N ALA A 525 3.79 2.68 -31.59
CA ALA A 525 2.61 1.81 -31.66
C ALA A 525 2.90 0.35 -32.08
N LYS A 526 1.92 -0.53 -31.85
CA LYS A 526 1.95 -2.01 -32.01
C LYS A 526 1.98 -2.51 -33.47
N LYS A 527 2.39 -3.78 -33.67
CA LYS A 527 1.87 -4.69 -34.72
C LYS A 527 2.03 -6.20 -34.36
N ASN A 528 1.34 -7.09 -35.08
CA ASN A 528 0.88 -8.43 -34.63
C ASN A 528 1.47 -9.64 -35.42
N SER A 529 1.32 -10.89 -34.90
CA SER A 529 0.90 -12.19 -35.57
C SER A 529 1.47 -13.45 -34.85
N ILE A 530 0.70 -14.42 -34.28
CA ILE A 530 0.04 -15.66 -34.86
C ILE A 530 1.02 -16.86 -35.12
N ALA A 531 0.82 -18.15 -34.76
CA ALA A 531 -0.16 -18.91 -33.90
C ALA A 531 0.19 -20.45 -33.73
N LEU A 532 -0.50 -21.19 -32.81
CA LEU A 532 -0.63 -22.70 -32.64
C LEU A 532 0.61 -23.52 -32.13
N LEU A 533 0.58 -24.67 -31.40
CA LEU A 533 -0.45 -25.67 -30.96
C LEU A 533 0.07 -26.60 -29.79
N THR A 534 -0.75 -26.99 -28.76
CA THR A 534 -0.69 -28.23 -27.87
C THR A 534 0.58 -28.67 -27.07
N MET A 535 0.59 -29.36 -25.89
CA MET A 535 -0.38 -29.81 -24.85
C MET A 535 0.37 -30.31 -23.55
N ILE A 536 -0.34 -30.54 -22.42
CA ILE A 536 -0.01 -31.41 -21.23
C ILE A 536 0.95 -30.89 -20.09
N SER A 537 0.31 -30.45 -19.00
CA SER A 537 0.43 -30.84 -17.57
C SER A 537 1.73 -30.90 -16.72
N ILE A 538 1.50 -30.70 -15.40
CA ILE A 538 2.26 -31.08 -14.18
C ILE A 538 3.31 -30.11 -13.60
N LEU A 539 3.02 -29.72 -12.35
CA LEU A 539 3.86 -29.02 -11.37
C LEU A 539 5.12 -29.81 -10.97
N GLN A 540 6.23 -29.51 -11.64
CA GLN A 540 7.61 -29.69 -11.13
C GLN A 540 8.46 -28.42 -11.39
N LEU A 541 7.80 -27.29 -11.63
CA LEU A 541 8.36 -26.15 -12.38
C LEU A 541 9.19 -25.15 -11.59
N MET A 542 9.07 -25.09 -10.26
CA MET A 542 9.87 -24.17 -9.44
C MET A 542 11.27 -24.72 -9.16
N ASN A 543 11.93 -25.19 -10.22
CA ASN A 543 13.34 -25.56 -10.23
C ASN A 543 13.97 -24.89 -11.46
N ARG A 544 15.04 -24.10 -11.26
CA ARG A 544 15.75 -23.22 -12.23
C ARG A 544 16.32 -23.91 -13.49
N LYS A 545 15.91 -25.15 -13.76
CA LYS A 545 16.25 -25.93 -14.96
C LYS A 545 15.10 -26.00 -15.97
N THR A 546 13.91 -25.48 -15.65
CA THR A 546 12.73 -25.49 -16.54
C THR A 546 11.97 -24.18 -16.64
N CYS A 547 12.00 -23.34 -15.59
CA CYS A 547 12.10 -21.87 -15.71
C CYS A 547 13.49 -21.24 -15.26
#